data_AF-A0A0M9ZMF4-F1
#
_entry.id   AF-A0A0M9ZMF4-F1
#
_cell.length_a   1.000
_cell.length_b   1.000
_cell.length_c   1.000
_cell.angle_alpha   90.00
_cell.angle_beta   90.00
_cell.angle_gamma   90.00
#
_symmetry.space_group_name_H-M   'P 1'
#
loop_
_entity.id
_entity.type
_entity.pdbx_description
1 polymer ?
#
loop_
_entity_poly.entity_id
_entity_poly.type
_entity_poly.pdbx_seq_one_letter_code
_entity_poly.pdbx_strand_id
1 'polypeptide(L)' 'RALAAGEVRIAVRAAGLNFRDVLIALGMYPGEAPLGSEGAGVVVEVGSGVVDLCPGDRVMGLFAGFV' A
#
# COMPACT_ATOMS: atom_id res chain seq x y z
N ARG A 1 1.48 13.36 1.72
CA ARG A 1 0.83 14.26 0.74
C ARG A 1 -0.68 14.21 0.90
N ALA A 2 -1.43 15.22 0.43
CA ALA A 2 -2.88 15.13 0.32
C ALA A 2 -3.29 13.96 -0.60
N LEU A 3 -4.46 13.37 -0.33
CA LEU A 3 -5.01 12.30 -1.16
C LEU A 3 -5.54 12.85 -2.48
N ALA A 4 -5.27 12.13 -3.56
CA ALA A 4 -5.91 12.37 -4.85
C ALA A 4 -7.30 11.71 -4.89
N ALA A 5 -8.05 11.96 -5.96
CA ALA A 5 -9.33 11.32 -6.17
C ALA A 5 -9.16 9.79 -6.27
N GLY A 6 -10.05 9.04 -5.61
CA GLY A 6 -10.04 7.58 -5.58
C GLY A 6 -9.00 6.94 -4.65
N GLU A 7 -8.21 7.74 -3.92
CA GLU A 7 -7.20 7.22 -2.99
C GLU A 7 -7.71 7.11 -1.56
N VAL A 8 -7.15 6.17 -0.80
CA VAL A 8 -7.34 6.07 0.65
C VAL A 8 -5.98 6.02 1.35
N ARG A 9 -5.91 6.54 2.58
CA ARG A 9 -4.76 6.34 3.46
C ARG A 9 -5.06 5.21 4.42
N ILE A 10 -4.12 4.28 4.54
CA ILE A 10 -4.25 3.11 5.40
C ILE A 10 -3.16 3.18 6.47
N ALA A 11 -3.55 3.04 7.74
CA ALA A 11 -2.63 2.71 8.82
C ALA A 11 -2.34 1.21 8.76
N VAL A 12 -1.31 0.84 7.99
CA VAL A 12 -0.87 -0.53 7.75
C VAL A 12 -0.57 -1.22 9.09
N ARG A 13 -1.06 -2.45 9.24
CA ARG A 13 -0.85 -3.29 10.44
C ARG A 13 -0.02 -4.54 10.13
N ALA A 14 -0.12 -5.05 8.91
CA ALA A 14 0.69 -6.15 8.41
C ALA A 14 0.99 -5.91 6.92
N ALA A 15 2.18 -6.33 6.48
CA ALA A 15 2.61 -6.29 5.09
C ALA A 15 3.07 -7.69 4.68
N GLY A 16 2.80 -8.07 3.43
CA GLY A 16 3.34 -9.30 2.86
C GLY A 16 4.80 -9.12 2.47
N LEU A 17 5.61 -10.16 2.68
CA LEU A 17 6.99 -10.22 2.20
C LEU A 17 7.08 -11.28 1.11
N ASN A 18 7.55 -10.88 -0.05
CA ASN A 18 7.68 -11.74 -1.22
C ASN A 18 9.14 -11.92 -1.61
N PHE A 19 9.44 -12.96 -2.40
CA PHE A 19 10.78 -13.16 -2.94
C PHE A 19 11.27 -11.96 -3.77
N ARG A 20 10.34 -11.25 -4.43
CA ARG A 20 10.58 -9.99 -5.13
C ARG A 20 11.30 -8.97 -4.24
N ASP A 21 10.89 -8.85 -2.98
CA ASP A 21 11.46 -7.89 -2.04
C ASP A 21 12.91 -8.23 -1.70
N VAL A 22 13.24 -9.53 -1.61
CA VAL A 22 14.61 -10.00 -1.44
C VAL A 22 15.46 -9.63 -2.66
N LEU A 23 14.96 -9.84 -3.88
CA LEU A 23 15.68 -9.46 -5.10
C LEU A 23 15.92 -7.95 -5.17
N ILE A 24 14.95 -7.13 -4.75
CA ILE A 24 15.09 -5.67 -4.68
C ILE A 24 16.14 -5.28 -3.66
N ALA A 25 16.05 -5.82 -2.43
CA ALA A 25 17.00 -5.53 -1.36
C ALA A 25 18.44 -5.92 -1.72
N LEU A 26 18.62 -6.97 -2.54
CA LEU A 26 19.93 -7.42 -3.04
C LEU A 26 20.38 -6.72 -4.34
N GLY A 27 19.59 -5.80 -4.90
CA GLY A 27 19.91 -5.12 -6.16
C GLY A 27 19.90 -6.05 -7.38
N MET A 28 19.24 -7.20 -7.28
CA MET A 28 19.12 -8.20 -8.34
C MET A 28 17.83 -8.06 -9.16
N TYR A 29 16.91 -7.19 -8.72
CA TYR A 29 15.65 -6.97 -9.42
C TYR A 29 15.86 -6.12 -10.68
N PRO A 30 15.31 -6.53 -11.85
CA PRO A 30 15.39 -5.73 -13.07
C PRO A 30 14.64 -4.40 -12.92
N GLY A 31 15.38 -3.30 -12.91
CA GLY A 31 14.83 -1.94 -12.82
C GLY A 31 14.59 -1.49 -11.37
N GLU A 32 14.16 -0.23 -11.23
CA GLU A 32 13.85 0.36 -9.93
C GLU A 32 12.46 -0.05 -9.46
N ALA A 33 12.36 -0.51 -8.23
CA ALA A 33 11.10 -0.86 -7.61
C ALA A 33 11.15 -0.63 -6.10
N PRO A 34 10.06 -0.15 -5.48
CA PRO A 34 9.97 -0.05 -4.04
C PRO A 34 9.81 -1.43 -3.39
N LEU A 35 10.17 -1.51 -2.11
CA LEU A 35 9.90 -2.67 -1.27
C LEU A 35 8.42 -2.77 -0.90
N GLY A 36 7.96 -4.01 -0.87
CA GLY A 36 6.61 -4.43 -0.54
C GLY A 36 5.57 -4.00 -1.59
N SER A 37 4.55 -4.83 -1.73
CA SER A 37 3.49 -4.60 -2.72
C SER A 37 2.10 -4.97 -2.20
N GLU A 38 1.97 -5.32 -0.93
CA GLU A 38 0.71 -5.79 -0.38
C GLU A 38 0.66 -5.70 1.15
N GLY A 39 -0.54 -5.55 1.69
CA GLY A 39 -0.73 -5.58 3.14
C GLY A 39 -2.17 -5.36 3.55
N ALA A 40 -2.36 -5.27 4.86
CA ALA A 40 -3.64 -5.08 5.51
C ALA A 40 -3.54 -4.04 6.63
N GLY A 41 -4.62 -3.32 6.87
CA GLY A 41 -4.66 -2.26 7.86
C GLY A 41 -6.04 -1.65 8.01
N VAL A 42 -6.06 -0.42 8.51
CA VAL A 42 -7.28 0.35 8.76
C VAL A 42 -7.25 1.63 7.96
N VAL A 43 -8.34 1.96 7.26
CA VAL A 43 -8.49 3.25 6.57
C VAL A 43 -8.50 4.39 7.61
N VAL A 44 -7.69 5.43 7.40
CA VAL A 44 -7.61 6.61 8.28
C VAL A 44 -8.01 7.90 7.58
N GLU A 45 -8.04 7.92 6.25
CA GLU A 45 -8.48 9.07 5.45
C GLU A 45 -8.92 8.57 4.07
N VAL A 46 -9.93 9.22 3.48
CA VAL A 46 -10.43 8.92 2.13
C VAL A 46 -10.35 10.17 1.26
N GLY A 47 -9.91 10.00 0.02
CA GLY A 47 -9.86 11.04 -0.99
C GLY A 47 -11.21 11.26 -1.65
N SER A 48 -11.31 12.29 -2.50
CA SER A 48 -12.55 12.58 -3.22
C SER A 48 -12.94 11.42 -4.15
N GLY A 49 -14.25 11.15 -4.27
CA GLY A 49 -14.77 10.11 -5.16
C GLY A 49 -14.67 8.68 -4.64
N VAL A 50 -14.07 8.44 -3.46
CA VAL A 50 -14.23 7.18 -2.73
C VAL A 50 -15.59 7.20 -2.04
N VAL A 51 -16.46 6.24 -2.37
CA VAL A 51 -17.87 6.23 -1.91
C VAL A 51 -18.25 4.98 -1.13
N ASP A 52 -17.38 3.99 -1.11
CA ASP A 52 -17.59 2.62 -0.63
C ASP A 52 -16.68 2.25 0.54
N LEU A 53 -15.78 3.17 0.95
CA LEU A 53 -14.89 3.03 2.10
C LEU A 53 -14.94 4.27 2.98
N CYS A 54 -14.71 4.08 4.27
CA CYS A 54 -14.64 5.16 5.26
C CYS A 54 -13.56 4.91 6.32
N PRO A 55 -13.12 5.95 7.06
CA PRO A 55 -12.18 5.76 8.16
C PRO A 55 -12.70 4.77 9.21
N GLY A 56 -11.85 3.82 9.60
CA GLY A 56 -12.19 2.71 10.50
C GLY A 56 -12.35 1.36 9.80
N ASP A 57 -12.57 1.36 8.48
CA ASP A 57 -12.70 0.12 7.72
C ASP A 57 -11.41 -0.69 7.71
N ARG A 58 -11.54 -2.00 7.88
CA ARG A 58 -10.44 -2.96 7.76
C ARG A 58 -10.32 -3.39 6.30
N VAL A 59 -9.15 -3.16 5.72
CA VAL A 59 -8.89 -3.42 4.30
C VAL A 59 -7.61 -4.25 4.11
N MET A 60 -7.56 -4.98 3.01
CA MET A 60 -6.34 -5.59 2.49
C MET A 60 -6.24 -5.34 0.99
N GLY A 61 -5.04 -5.42 0.42
CA GLY A 61 -4.87 -5.36 -1.02
C GLY A 61 -3.43 -5.24 -1.46
N LEU A 62 -3.28 -5.03 -2.77
CA LEU A 62 -2.01 -4.70 -3.40
C LEU A 62 -1.79 -3.18 -3.37
N PHE A 63 -0.55 -2.77 -3.12
CA PHE A 63 -0.12 -1.38 -3.07
C PHE A 63 1.02 -1.13 -4.05
N ALA A 64 1.17 0.11 -4.51
CA ALA A 64 2.27 0.51 -5.39
C ALA A 64 3.61 0.74 -4.64
N GLY A 65 3.80 0.15 -3.46
CA GLY A 65 4.98 0.30 -2.60
C GLY A 65 4.67 0.80 -1.18
N PHE A 66 5.51 0.42 -0.20
CA PHE A 66 5.55 1.02 1.14
C PHE A 66 6.82 1.86 1.29
N VAL A 67 6.84 3.04 0.68
CA VAL A 67 7.92 4.03 0.87
C VAL A 67 7.37 5.28 1.53
#